data_AF-A0A1F7NPR7-F1
#
_entry.id   AF-A0A1F7NPR7-F1
#
_cell.length_a   1.000
_cell.length_b   1.000
_cell.length_c   1.000
_cell.angle_alpha   90.00
_cell.angle_beta   90.00
_cell.angle_gamma   90.00
#
_symmetry.space_group_name_H-M   'P 1'
#
loop_
_entity.id
_entity.type
_entity.pdbx_description
1 polymer ?
#
loop_
_entity_poly.entity_id
_entity_poly.type
_entity_poly.pdbx_seq_one_letter_code
_entity_poly.pdbx_strand_id
1 'polypeptide(L)'
;MSRSAPKRSVEDTLTTISALRRLCLTLPHAATPEEVRRLERFERLRRSAVPLNEEDLEALRTGLRQCWRSRDTQTLRQMAARIPAAFLDRDRWLQSFVVAAREQSKSTARG
;
A
#
# COMPACT_ATOMS: atom_id res chain seq x y z
N MET A 1 22.80 10.76 -48.57
CA MET A 1 23.41 11.14 -47.28
C MET A 1 22.54 10.58 -46.17
N SER A 2 22.80 9.35 -45.71
CA SER A 2 22.00 8.70 -44.67
C SER A 2 22.58 9.04 -43.29
N ARG A 3 21.87 9.86 -42.51
CA ARG A 3 22.23 10.14 -41.12
C ARG A 3 21.87 8.91 -40.28
N SER A 4 22.90 8.16 -39.87
CA SER A 4 22.77 7.11 -38.85
C SER A 4 22.28 7.76 -37.55
N ALA A 5 21.15 7.29 -37.02
CA ALA A 5 20.67 7.72 -35.71
C ALA A 5 21.68 7.27 -34.64
N PRO A 6 22.11 8.17 -33.72
CA PRO A 6 23.06 7.80 -32.70
C PRO A 6 22.46 6.69 -31.81
N LYS A 7 23.15 5.55 -31.73
CA LYS A 7 22.82 4.49 -30.76
C LYS A 7 22.93 5.11 -29.37
N ARG A 8 21.80 5.31 -28.67
CA ARG A 8 21.80 5.78 -27.28
C ARG A 8 22.75 4.92 -26.46
N SER A 9 23.65 5.57 -25.72
CA SER A 9 24.52 4.86 -24.78
C SER A 9 23.65 4.17 -23.72
N VAL A 10 24.13 3.04 -23.20
CA VAL A 10 23.51 2.38 -22.04
C VAL A 10 23.43 3.37 -20.86
N GLU A 11 24.42 4.25 -20.72
CA GLU A 11 24.47 5.28 -19.68
C GLU A 11 23.35 6.32 -19.83
N ASP A 12 23.03 6.74 -21.06
CA ASP A 12 21.92 7.66 -21.32
C ASP A 12 20.58 7.02 -20.94
N THR A 13 20.45 5.72 -21.20
CA THR A 13 19.25 4.95 -20.88
C THR A 13 19.09 4.81 -19.36
N LEU A 14 20.15 4.47 -18.65
CA LEU A 14 20.16 4.37 -17.18
C LEU A 14 19.88 5.73 -16.51
N THR A 15 20.43 6.81 -17.07
CA THR A 15 20.18 8.18 -16.60
C THR A 15 18.71 8.56 -16.78
N THR A 16 18.12 8.24 -17.93
CA THR A 16 16.70 8.47 -18.21
C THR A 16 15.79 7.68 -17.27
N ILE A 17 16.08 6.40 -17.04
CA ILE A 17 15.33 5.55 -16.09
C ILE A 17 15.42 6.13 -14.67
N SER A 18 16.60 6.59 -14.27
CA SER A 18 16.82 7.18 -12.95
C SER A 18 16.03 8.50 -12.78
N ALA A 19 16.01 9.34 -13.80
CA ALA A 19 15.24 10.58 -13.82
C ALA A 19 13.73 10.31 -13.74
N LEU A 20 13.22 9.34 -14.52
CA LEU A 20 11.84 8.88 -14.44
C LEU A 20 11.49 8.38 -13.04
N ARG A 21 12.36 7.57 -12.43
CA ARG A 21 12.15 7.07 -11.07
C ARG A 21 12.06 8.21 -10.06
N ARG A 22 12.92 9.23 -10.15
CA ARG A 22 12.83 10.42 -9.28
C ARG A 22 11.54 11.19 -9.51
N LEU A 23 11.16 11.41 -10.76
CA LEU A 23 9.92 12.11 -11.11
C LEU A 23 8.70 11.38 -10.52
N CYS A 24 8.61 10.06 -10.73
CA CYS A 24 7.54 9.23 -10.16
C CYS A 24 7.49 9.26 -8.63
N LEU A 25 8.61 9.50 -7.94
CA LEU A 25 8.64 9.67 -6.49
C LEU A 25 8.15 11.05 -6.03
N THR A 26 8.25 12.07 -6.88
CA THR A 26 7.84 13.45 -6.57
C THR A 26 6.41 13.76 -6.99
N LEU A 27 5.84 12.99 -7.91
CA LEU A 27 4.48 13.21 -8.38
C LEU A 27 3.45 12.84 -7.29
N PRO A 28 2.37 13.62 -7.14
CA PRO A 28 1.26 13.21 -6.30
C PRO A 28 0.72 11.86 -6.82
N HIS A 29 0.60 10.88 -5.93
CA HIS A 29 0.10 9.56 -6.28
C HIS A 29 -1.34 9.67 -6.78
N ALA A 30 -1.54 9.53 -8.09
CA ALA A 30 -2.87 9.38 -8.67
C ALA A 30 -3.30 7.92 -8.52
N ALA A 31 -4.40 7.69 -7.81
CA ALA A 31 -4.90 6.34 -7.60
C ALA A 31 -5.28 5.70 -8.93
N THR A 32 -4.78 4.49 -9.18
CA THR A 32 -5.19 3.71 -10.35
C THR A 32 -6.65 3.25 -10.20
N PRO A 33 -7.39 2.98 -11.29
CA PRO A 33 -8.77 2.49 -11.19
C PRO A 33 -8.90 1.22 -10.33
N GLU A 34 -7.87 0.38 -10.36
CA GLU A 34 -7.80 -0.85 -9.59
C GLU A 34 -7.56 -0.57 -8.09
N GLU A 35 -6.70 0.40 -7.75
CA GLU A 35 -6.55 0.88 -6.37
C GLU A 35 -7.86 1.46 -5.83
N VAL A 36 -8.59 2.22 -6.64
CA VAL A 36 -9.91 2.76 -6.25
C VAL A 36 -10.88 1.63 -5.92
N ARG A 37 -11.00 0.61 -6.77
CA ARG A 37 -11.85 -0.56 -6.51
C ARG A 37 -11.46 -1.30 -5.22
N ARG A 38 -10.15 -1.44 -4.97
CA ARG A 38 -9.63 -2.06 -3.75
C ARG A 38 -9.94 -1.24 -2.51
N LEU A 39 -9.86 0.09 -2.59
CA LEU A 39 -10.25 0.97 -1.49
C LEU A 39 -11.77 0.94 -1.23
N GLU A 40 -12.59 0.90 -2.27
CA GLU A 40 -14.05 0.74 -2.13
C GLU A 40 -14.41 -0.61 -1.51
N ARG A 41 -13.70 -1.68 -1.89
CA ARG A 41 -13.84 -3.01 -1.26
C ARG A 41 -13.44 -2.94 0.22
N PHE A 42 -12.31 -2.31 0.53
CA PHE A 42 -11.86 -2.12 1.91
C PHE A 42 -12.88 -1.33 2.76
N GLU A 43 -13.46 -0.26 2.22
CA GLU A 43 -14.51 0.51 2.91
C GLU A 43 -15.76 -0.33 3.20
N ARG A 44 -16.14 -1.23 2.29
CA ARG A 44 -17.24 -2.18 2.53
C ARG A 44 -16.89 -3.17 3.62
N LEU A 45 -15.66 -3.70 3.64
CA LEU A 45 -15.19 -4.61 4.70
C LEU A 45 -15.10 -3.91 6.05
N ARG A 46 -14.75 -2.62 6.07
CA ARG A 46 -14.75 -1.80 7.28
C ARG A 46 -16.14 -1.68 7.90
N ARG A 47 -17.16 -1.45 7.08
CA ARG A 47 -18.56 -1.24 7.52
C ARG A 47 -19.32 -2.52 7.80
N SER A 48 -18.96 -3.62 7.13
CA SER A 48 -19.68 -4.90 7.23
C SER A 48 -18.95 -5.89 8.12
N ALA A 49 -19.68 -6.77 8.81
CA ALA A 49 -19.10 -7.87 9.59
C ALA A 49 -18.83 -9.13 8.73
N VAL A 50 -18.66 -8.95 7.41
CA VAL A 50 -18.48 -10.06 6.47
C VAL A 50 -17.13 -10.75 6.74
N PRO A 51 -17.08 -12.09 6.75
CA PRO A 51 -15.83 -12.84 6.88
C PRO A 51 -14.90 -12.53 5.72
N LEU A 52 -13.61 -12.32 6.05
CA LEU A 52 -12.57 -12.01 5.06
C LEU A 52 -12.28 -13.23 4.19
N ASN A 53 -12.26 -13.02 2.87
CA ASN A 53 -11.86 -14.04 1.90
C ASN A 53 -10.47 -13.74 1.30
N GLU A 54 -9.94 -14.67 0.51
CA GLU A 54 -8.60 -14.53 -0.07
C GLU A 54 -8.51 -13.38 -1.10
N GLU A 55 -9.63 -13.05 -1.75
CA GLU A 55 -9.73 -11.92 -2.69
C GLU A 55 -9.65 -10.55 -1.98
N ASP A 56 -9.99 -10.50 -0.70
CA ASP A 56 -9.95 -9.28 0.11
C ASP A 56 -8.53 -8.89 0.54
N LEU A 57 -7.54 -9.77 0.34
CA LEU A 57 -6.17 -9.57 0.79
C LEU A 57 -5.54 -8.32 0.14
N GLU A 58 -5.71 -8.14 -1.17
CA GLU A 58 -5.22 -6.95 -1.89
C GLU A 58 -5.96 -5.67 -1.47
N ALA A 59 -7.25 -5.78 -1.13
CA ALA A 59 -8.03 -4.67 -0.60
C ALA A 59 -7.55 -4.26 0.80
N LEU A 60 -7.30 -5.24 1.69
CA LEU A 60 -6.71 -5.02 3.01
C LEU A 60 -5.33 -4.38 2.90
N ARG A 61 -4.47 -4.87 2.01
CA ARG A 61 -3.14 -4.29 1.78
C ARG A 61 -3.24 -2.81 1.42
N THR A 62 -4.05 -2.52 0.41
CA THR A 62 -4.23 -1.16 -0.11
C THR A 62 -4.85 -0.23 0.95
N GLY A 63 -5.90 -0.70 1.63
CA GLY A 63 -6.60 0.07 2.66
C GLY A 63 -5.76 0.37 3.88
N LEU A 64 -5.06 -0.62 4.44
CA LEU A 64 -4.17 -0.40 5.60
C LEU A 64 -3.00 0.53 5.25
N ARG A 65 -2.47 0.44 4.01
CA ARG A 65 -1.47 1.40 3.52
C ARG A 65 -1.99 2.83 3.57
N GLN A 66 -3.22 3.01 3.11
CA GLN A 66 -3.86 4.32 3.04
C GLN A 66 -4.12 4.87 4.44
N CYS A 67 -4.64 4.05 5.36
CA CYS A 67 -4.82 4.43 6.75
C CYS A 67 -3.50 4.84 7.42
N TRP A 68 -2.41 4.11 7.14
CA TRP A 68 -1.09 4.47 7.65
C TRP A 68 -0.61 5.83 7.11
N ARG A 69 -0.79 6.07 5.80
CA ARG A 69 -0.42 7.34 5.16
C ARG A 69 -1.25 8.51 5.65
N SER A 70 -2.54 8.31 5.89
CA SER A 70 -3.44 9.34 6.42
C SER A 70 -3.37 9.51 7.94
N ARG A 71 -2.54 8.70 8.64
CA ARG A 71 -2.47 8.63 10.10
C ARG A 71 -3.82 8.27 10.75
N ASP A 72 -4.69 7.55 10.05
CA ASP A 72 -5.93 7.00 10.61
C ASP A 72 -5.61 5.74 11.43
N THR A 73 -5.06 5.97 12.61
CA THR A 73 -4.62 4.92 13.54
C THR A 73 -5.79 4.14 14.14
N GLN A 74 -6.97 4.76 14.25
CA GLN A 74 -8.17 4.12 14.77
C GLN A 74 -8.67 3.04 13.83
N THR A 75 -8.87 3.37 12.55
CA THR A 75 -9.31 2.38 11.54
C THR A 75 -8.27 1.27 11.39
N LEU A 76 -6.99 1.63 11.44
CA LEU A 76 -5.90 0.66 11.34
C LEU A 76 -5.94 -0.36 12.49
N ARG A 77 -6.17 0.07 13.73
CA ARG A 77 -6.35 -0.85 14.89
C ARG A 77 -7.59 -1.70 14.78
N GLN A 78 -8.73 -1.10 14.41
CA GLN A 78 -10.00 -1.82 14.27
C GLN A 78 -9.91 -2.93 13.21
N MET A 79 -9.31 -2.62 12.05
CA MET A 79 -9.14 -3.59 10.99
C MET A 79 -8.08 -4.63 11.36
N ALA A 80 -6.97 -4.24 11.97
CA ALA A 80 -5.93 -5.17 12.43
C ALA A 80 -6.46 -6.24 13.41
N ALA A 81 -7.43 -5.90 14.27
CA ALA A 81 -8.04 -6.85 15.19
C ALA A 81 -8.97 -7.86 14.50
N ARG A 82 -9.45 -7.55 13.28
CA ARG A 82 -10.40 -8.37 12.53
C ARG A 82 -9.73 -9.33 11.53
N ILE A 83 -8.43 -9.17 11.28
CA ILE A 83 -7.70 -10.02 10.32
C ILE A 83 -7.42 -11.39 10.95
N PRO A 84 -7.88 -12.50 10.33
CA PRO A 84 -7.60 -13.84 10.84
C PRO A 84 -6.11 -14.16 10.80
N ALA A 85 -5.63 -14.94 11.77
CA ALA A 85 -4.21 -15.33 11.86
C ALA A 85 -3.69 -16.01 10.58
N ALA A 86 -4.53 -16.81 9.91
CA ALA A 86 -4.18 -17.45 8.64
C ALA A 86 -3.74 -16.47 7.53
N PHE A 87 -4.26 -15.23 7.54
CA PHE A 87 -3.83 -14.19 6.60
C PHE A 87 -2.49 -13.57 7.01
N LEU A 88 -2.24 -13.43 8.31
CA LEU A 88 -1.00 -12.85 8.83
C LEU A 88 0.19 -13.79 8.63
N ASP A 89 -0.02 -15.10 8.76
CA ASP A 89 1.03 -16.10 8.56
C ASP A 89 1.47 -16.20 7.10
N ARG A 90 0.55 -15.94 6.17
CA ARG A 90 0.83 -15.94 4.72
C ARG A 90 1.39 -14.62 4.21
N ASP A 91 1.21 -13.53 4.96
CA ASP A 91 1.53 -12.19 4.50
C ASP A 91 2.28 -11.35 5.55
N ARG A 92 3.60 -11.34 5.38
CA ARG A 92 4.54 -10.55 6.20
C ARG A 92 4.27 -9.04 6.13
N TRP A 93 3.73 -8.55 5.01
CA TRP A 93 3.42 -7.14 4.83
C TRP A 93 2.22 -6.76 5.70
N LEU A 94 1.13 -7.53 5.66
CA LEU A 94 -0.02 -7.35 6.55
C LEU A 94 0.37 -7.48 8.02
N GLN A 95 1.21 -8.46 8.35
CA GLN A 95 1.74 -8.66 9.70
C GLN A 95 2.43 -7.39 10.22
N SER A 96 3.19 -6.69 9.37
CA SER A 96 3.89 -5.46 9.74
C SER A 96 2.92 -4.33 10.13
N PHE A 97 1.79 -4.18 9.42
CA PHE A 97 0.76 -3.20 9.80
C PHE A 97 0.08 -3.55 11.11
N VAL A 98 -0.20 -4.83 11.36
CA VAL A 98 -0.80 -5.29 12.62
C VAL A 98 0.13 -5.04 13.80
N VAL A 99 1.43 -5.29 13.64
CA VAL A 99 2.44 -4.99 14.67
C VAL A 99 2.49 -3.47 14.93
N ALA A 100 2.59 -2.67 13.88
CA ALA A 100 2.60 -1.21 14.01
C ALA A 100 1.32 -0.66 14.67
N ALA A 101 0.15 -1.25 14.37
CA ALA A 101 -1.12 -0.94 15.02
C ALA A 101 -1.05 -1.12 16.54
N ARG A 102 -0.47 -2.26 16.96
CA ARG A 102 -0.38 -2.68 18.36
C ARG A 102 0.62 -1.85 19.15
N GLU A 103 1.76 -1.50 18.54
CA GLU A 103 2.77 -0.65 19.17
C GLU A 103 2.25 0.76 19.44
N GLN A 104 1.49 1.33 18.51
CA GLN A 104 0.87 2.64 18.71
C GLN A 104 -0.15 2.64 19.86
N SER A 105 -0.91 1.56 20.04
CA SER A 105 -1.84 1.44 21.18
C SER A 105 -1.09 1.49 22.53
N LYS A 106 0.10 0.89 22.60
CA LYS A 106 0.94 0.92 23.81
C LYS A 106 1.50 2.31 24.09
N SER A 107 1.81 3.09 23.06
CA SER A 107 2.28 4.47 23.20
C SER A 107 1.17 5.42 23.66
N THR A 108 -0.07 5.23 23.19
CA THR A 108 -1.21 6.07 23.59
C THR A 108 -1.70 5.77 25.03
N ALA A 109 -1.47 4.56 25.53
CA ALA A 109 -1.89 4.16 26.89
C ALA A 109 -0.90 4.53 28.01
N ARG A 110 0.24 5.15 27.68
CA ARG A 110 1.28 5.56 28.65
C ARG A 110 1.45 7.09 28.79
N GLY A 111 0.63 7.87 28.09
CA GLY A 111 0.55 9.33 28.25
C GLY A 111 -0.78 9.71 28.87
#